data_AF-A0A067L876-F1
#
_entry.id   AF-A0A067L876-F1
#
_cell.length_a   1.000
_cell.length_b   1.000
_cell.length_c   1.000
_cell.angle_alpha   90.00
_cell.angle_beta   90.00
_cell.angle_gamma   90.00
#
_symmetry.space_group_name_H-M   'P 1'
#
loop_
_entity.id
_entity.type
_entity.pdbx_description
1 polymer ?
#
loop_
_entity_poly.entity_id
_entity_poly.type
_entity_poly.pdbx_seq_one_letter_code
_entity_poly.pdbx_strand_id
1 'polypeptide(L)'
;MAAKLPTADGILFGFPTRDSCMAVPMKSFFDSIGQLWQKQKLAGKPDGFFISSGTQGGGQETTTWTTITQLALYEIFFVSILYTFGAGMFKVDTI
;
A
#
# COMPACT_ATOMS: atom_id res chain seq x y z
N MET A 1 -4.11 -3.62 15.87
CA MET A 1 -4.13 -2.79 14.65
C MET A 1 -5.29 -3.16 13.71
N ALA A 2 -5.44 -4.43 13.31
CA ALA A 2 -6.53 -4.89 12.43
C ALA A 2 -7.95 -4.45 12.83
N ALA A 3 -8.25 -4.46 14.14
CA ALA A 3 -9.57 -4.08 14.67
C ALA A 3 -10.01 -2.63 14.35
N LYS A 4 -9.07 -1.74 14.01
CA LYS A 4 -9.36 -0.34 13.66
C LYS A 4 -9.65 -0.12 12.16
N LEU A 5 -9.32 -1.10 11.30
CA LEU A 5 -9.52 -0.97 9.85
C LEU A 5 -10.99 -0.78 9.45
N PRO A 6 -11.98 -1.49 10.06
CA PRO A 6 -13.38 -1.32 9.68
C PRO A 6 -13.93 0.09 9.95
N THR A 7 -13.42 0.77 10.98
CA THR A 7 -13.88 2.11 11.37
C THR A 7 -13.03 3.24 10.76
N ALA A 8 -11.97 2.93 10.02
CA ALA A 8 -11.13 3.93 9.37
C ALA A 8 -11.80 4.44 8.09
N ASP A 9 -11.80 5.77 7.88
CA ASP A 9 -12.30 6.39 6.65
C ASP A 9 -11.34 6.23 5.47
N GLY A 10 -10.04 6.08 5.76
CA GLY A 10 -9.00 5.80 4.78
C GLY A 10 -7.80 5.16 5.45
N ILE A 11 -6.99 4.47 4.66
CA ILE A 11 -5.83 3.72 5.13
C ILE A 11 -4.58 4.19 4.37
N LEU A 12 -3.44 4.21 5.07
CA LEU A 12 -2.14 4.51 4.47
C LEU A 12 -1.13 3.47 4.95
N PHE A 13 -0.67 2.61 4.05
CA PHE A 13 0.35 1.60 4.36
C PHE A 13 1.77 2.05 4.02
N GLY A 14 2.73 1.65 4.85
CA GLY A 14 4.15 1.91 4.62
C GLY A 14 4.98 0.66 4.86
N PHE A 15 5.78 0.24 3.88
CA PHE A 15 6.62 -0.96 4.00
C PHE A 15 7.78 -0.97 3.01
N PRO A 16 8.89 -1.66 3.33
CA PRO A 16 10.00 -1.77 2.40
C PRO A 16 9.73 -2.77 1.28
N THR A 17 10.33 -2.52 0.12
CA THR A 17 10.47 -3.49 -0.96
C THR A 17 11.37 -4.63 -0.50
N ARG A 18 10.87 -5.86 -0.63
CA ARG A 18 11.63 -7.09 -0.41
C ARG A 18 11.45 -7.98 -1.63
N ASP A 19 12.52 -8.14 -2.41
CA ASP A 19 12.54 -9.00 -3.61
C ASP A 19 11.37 -8.67 -4.56
N SER A 20 11.17 -7.38 -4.85
CA SER A 20 10.08 -6.87 -5.69
C SER A 20 8.65 -7.14 -5.18
N CYS A 21 8.50 -7.38 -3.87
CA CYS A 21 7.24 -7.64 -3.18
C CYS A 21 7.19 -6.93 -1.82
N MET A 22 6.02 -6.98 -1.18
CA MET A 22 5.87 -6.61 0.23
C MET A 22 6.77 -7.46 1.14
N ALA A 23 7.36 -6.84 2.16
CA ALA A 23 8.08 -7.54 3.21
C ALA A 23 7.20 -8.56 3.95
N VAL A 24 7.81 -9.65 4.42
CA VAL A 24 7.11 -10.76 5.11
C VAL A 24 6.18 -10.29 6.24
N PRO A 25 6.59 -9.38 7.15
CA PRO A 25 5.68 -8.91 8.21
C PRO A 25 4.42 -8.23 7.67
N MET A 26 4.52 -7.53 6.53
CA MET A 26 3.36 -6.90 5.91
C MET A 26 2.44 -7.95 5.27
N LYS A 27 2.99 -8.96 4.59
CA LYS A 27 2.17 -10.07 4.09
C LYS A 27 1.43 -10.79 5.22
N SER A 28 2.11 -11.10 6.32
CA SER A 28 1.47 -11.71 7.50
C SER A 28 0.36 -10.83 8.11
N PHE A 29 0.51 -9.50 8.05
CA PHE A 29 -0.57 -8.59 8.45
C PHE A 29 -1.80 -8.72 7.54
N PHE A 30 -1.61 -8.73 6.22
CA PHE A 30 -2.71 -8.97 5.27
C PHE A 30 -3.37 -10.33 5.50
N ASP A 31 -2.58 -11.39 5.73
CA ASP A 31 -3.12 -12.72 6.04
C ASP A 31 -3.97 -12.72 7.32
N SER A 32 -3.59 -11.92 8.32
CA SER A 32 -4.33 -11.80 9.58
C SER A 32 -5.70 -11.13 9.45
N ILE A 33 -5.94 -10.35 8.39
CA ILE A 33 -7.19 -9.61 8.15
C ILE A 33 -8.15 -10.33 7.20
N GLY A 34 -7.88 -11.59 6.84
CA GLY A 34 -8.74 -12.39 5.95
C GLY A 34 -10.20 -12.51 6.43
N GLN A 35 -10.44 -12.53 7.75
CA GLN A 35 -11.81 -12.53 8.29
C GLN A 35 -12.57 -11.21 8.05
N LEU A 36 -11.86 -10.09 7.94
CA LEU A 36 -12.48 -8.79 7.64
C LEU A 36 -12.86 -8.71 6.16
N TRP A 37 -12.03 -9.28 5.29
CA TRP A 37 -12.34 -9.45 3.87
C TRP A 37 -13.58 -10.33 3.65
N GLN A 38 -13.65 -11.50 4.26
CA GLN A 38 -14.82 -12.38 4.18
C GLN A 38 -16.14 -11.71 4.61
N LYS A 39 -16.05 -10.76 5.56
CA LYS A 39 -17.19 -9.98 6.06
C LYS A 39 -17.42 -8.68 5.28
N GLN A 40 -16.70 -8.46 4.18
CA GLN A 40 -16.70 -7.25 3.35
C GLN A 40 -16.53 -5.95 4.16
N LYS A 41 -15.77 -6.00 5.26
CA LYS A 41 -15.57 -4.83 6.14
C LYS A 41 -14.54 -3.84 5.60
N LEU A 42 -13.81 -4.22 4.56
CA LEU A 42 -12.78 -3.41 3.91
C LEU A 42 -13.20 -2.95 2.51
N ALA A 43 -14.32 -3.46 2.00
CA ALA A 43 -14.82 -3.18 0.68
C ALA A 43 -15.10 -1.67 0.51
N GLY A 44 -14.57 -1.10 -0.57
CA GLY A 44 -14.79 0.30 -0.94
C GLY A 44 -14.01 1.33 -0.13
N LYS A 45 -13.16 0.90 0.80
CA LYS A 45 -12.32 1.84 1.56
C LYS A 45 -11.18 2.37 0.70
N PRO A 46 -10.93 3.69 0.68
CA PRO A 46 -9.76 4.24 0.02
C PRO A 46 -8.49 3.89 0.80
N ASP A 47 -7.46 3.50 0.07
CA ASP A 47 -6.14 3.19 0.60
C ASP A 47 -5.05 3.85 -0.26
N GLY A 48 -4.04 4.39 0.41
CA GLY A 48 -2.76 4.75 -0.21
C GLY A 48 -1.65 3.90 0.37
N PHE A 49 -0.52 3.86 -0.31
CA PHE A 49 0.68 3.29 0.29
C PHE A 49 1.95 3.95 -0.24
N PHE A 50 3.00 3.86 0.55
CA PHE A 50 4.35 4.26 0.19
C PHE A 50 5.32 3.12 0.46
N ILE A 51 6.36 3.06 -0.36
CA ILE A 51 7.38 2.02 -0.28
C ILE A 51 8.76 2.63 -0.17
N SER A 52 9.66 1.91 0.47
CA SER A 52 11.08 2.26 0.53
C SER A 52 11.90 1.15 -0.09
N SER A 53 12.93 1.50 -0.86
CA SER A 53 13.93 0.55 -1.34
C SER A 53 15.32 1.08 -1.05
N GLY A 54 16.28 0.18 -0.83
CA GLY A 54 17.67 0.54 -0.55
C GLY A 54 18.43 1.05 -1.78
N THR A 55 17.88 0.88 -2.98
CA THR A 55 18.49 1.34 -4.23
C THR A 55 17.44 1.94 -5.16
N GLN A 56 17.89 2.87 -6.02
CA GLN A 56 17.11 3.32 -7.15
C GLN A 56 16.93 2.16 -8.14
N GLY A 57 15.72 1.93 -8.61
CA GLY A 57 15.39 0.77 -9.46
C GLY A 57 15.36 -0.57 -8.71
N GLY A 58 15.49 -0.58 -7.38
CA GLY A 58 15.47 -1.79 -6.55
C GLY A 58 14.08 -2.41 -6.35
N GLY A 59 13.28 -2.51 -7.41
CA GLY A 59 11.97 -3.18 -7.40
C GLY A 59 10.82 -2.34 -6.83
N GLN A 60 10.98 -1.02 -6.75
CA GLN A 60 9.95 -0.12 -6.22
C GLN A 60 8.64 -0.25 -7.02
N GLU A 61 8.71 -0.06 -8.33
CA GLU A 61 7.54 -0.16 -9.21
C GLU A 61 6.87 -1.54 -9.13
N THR A 62 7.64 -2.62 -9.18
CA THR A 62 7.11 -3.99 -9.10
C THR A 62 6.47 -4.28 -7.74
N THR A 63 7.01 -3.73 -6.65
CA THR A 63 6.39 -3.81 -5.32
C THR A 63 5.05 -3.10 -5.31
N THR A 64 4.96 -1.91 -5.90
CA THR A 64 3.70 -1.17 -6.06
C THR A 64 2.68 -1.98 -6.85
N TRP A 65 3.07 -2.54 -7.99
CA TRP A 65 2.20 -3.39 -8.81
C TRP A 65 1.65 -4.59 -8.05
N THR A 66 2.51 -5.34 -7.37
CA THR A 66 2.09 -6.52 -6.59
C THR A 66 1.23 -6.15 -5.38
N THR A 67 1.45 -4.98 -4.79
CA THR A 67 0.61 -4.46 -3.69
C THR A 67 -0.79 -4.11 -4.18
N ILE A 68 -0.92 -3.43 -5.33
CA ILE A 68 -2.23 -3.10 -5.91
C ILE A 68 -3.05 -4.36 -6.15
N THR A 69 -2.43 -5.43 -6.66
CA THR A 69 -3.09 -6.72 -6.84
C THR A 69 -3.60 -7.30 -5.51
N GLN A 70 -2.83 -7.18 -4.43
CA GLN A 70 -3.28 -7.60 -3.10
C GLN A 70 -4.47 -6.74 -2.64
N LEU A 71 -4.40 -5.41 -2.75
CA LEU A 71 -5.50 -4.53 -2.33
C LEU A 71 -6.80 -4.84 -3.08
N ALA A 72 -6.71 -5.13 -4.38
CA ALA A 72 -7.84 -5.53 -5.20
C ALA A 72 -8.50 -6.82 -4.68
N LEU A 73 -7.73 -7.80 -4.21
CA LEU A 73 -8.25 -9.02 -3.60
C LEU A 73 -9.11 -8.72 -2.35
N TYR A 74 -8.73 -7.71 -1.57
CA TYR A 74 -9.43 -7.29 -0.35
C TYR A 74 -10.57 -6.29 -0.61
N GLU A 75 -10.88 -5.99 -1.88
CA GLU A 75 -11.86 -4.98 -2.32
C GLU A 75 -11.56 -3.55 -1.83
N ILE A 76 -10.27 -3.24 -1.61
CA ILE A 76 -9.80 -1.93 -1.17
C ILE A 76 -9.44 -1.07 -2.40
N PHE A 77 -9.84 0.20 -2.42
CA PHE A 77 -9.57 1.11 -3.54
C PHE A 77 -8.24 1.83 -3.37
N PHE A 78 -7.27 1.54 -4.24
CA PHE A 78 -6.02 2.27 -4.28
C PHE A 78 -6.20 3.69 -4.84
N VAL A 79 -5.79 4.70 -4.07
CA VAL A 79 -5.78 6.11 -4.44
C VAL A 79 -4.33 6.56 -4.63
N SER A 80 -3.95 6.78 -5.90
CA SER A 80 -2.62 7.28 -6.26
C SER A 80 -2.59 8.80 -6.33
N ILE A 81 -1.46 9.39 -5.95
CA ILE A 81 -1.18 10.81 -6.19
C ILE A 81 -0.92 11.10 -7.69
N LEU A 82 -0.64 10.06 -8.49
CA LEU A 82 -0.30 10.17 -9.93
C LEU A 82 0.73 11.29 -10.16
N TYR A 83 0.68 11.95 -11.31
CA TYR A 83 1.50 13.13 -11.62
C TYR A 83 0.83 14.45 -11.22
N THR A 84 -0.16 14.41 -10.33
CA THR A 84 -1.04 15.57 -10.02
C THR A 84 -0.29 16.76 -9.44
N PHE A 85 0.88 16.54 -8.83
CA PHE A 85 1.72 17.58 -8.22
C PHE A 85 2.65 18.31 -9.22
N GLY A 86 2.58 17.97 -10.51
CA GLY A 86 3.32 18.65 -11.59
C GLY A 86 4.84 18.72 -11.34
N ALA A 87 5.45 19.85 -11.67
CA ALA A 87 6.88 20.08 -11.49
C ALA A 87 7.37 19.98 -10.03
N GLY A 88 6.46 20.07 -9.05
CA GLY A 88 6.78 19.93 -7.63
C GLY A 88 7.23 18.52 -7.24
N MET A 89 6.86 17.49 -7.99
CA MET A 89 7.23 16.09 -7.69
C MET A 89 8.72 15.81 -7.84
N PHE A 90 9.43 16.60 -8.64
CA PHE A 90 10.85 16.41 -8.93
C PHE A 90 11.74 17.23 -8.00
N LYS A 91 11.15 18.01 -7.08
CA LYS A 91 11.92 18.78 -6.10
C LYS A 91 12.48 17.81 -5.07
N VAL A 92 13.77 17.56 -5.15
CA VAL A 92 14.54 16.98 -4.05
C VAL A 92 14.96 18.13 -3.17
N ASP A 93 14.19 18.39 -2.11
CA ASP A 93 14.64 19.29 -1.06
C ASP A 93 15.89 18.65 -0.43
N THR A 94 16.99 19.40 -0.40
CA THR A 94 18.24 18.93 0.20
C THR A 94 17.97 18.74 1.69
N ILE A 95 18.14 17.50 2.16
CA ILE A 95 17.96 17.11 3.56
C ILE A 95 19.03 17.79 4.42
#